data_AF-A0A2P9BPJ9-F1
#
_entry.id   AF-A0A2P9BPJ9-F1
#
_cell.length_a   1.000
_cell.length_b   1.000
_cell.length_c   1.000
_cell.angle_alpha   90.00
_cell.angle_beta   90.00
_cell.angle_gamma   90.00
#
_symmetry.space_group_name_H-M   'P 1'
#
loop_
_entity.id
_entity.type
_entity.pdbx_description
1 polymer ?
#
loop_
_entity_poly.entity_id
_entity_poly.type
_entity_poly.pdbx_seq_one_letter_code
_entity_poly.pdbx_strand_id
1 'polypeptide(L)'
;MIKYFRNNINICKYMRRHMSYGYYNINVNEKIEHYFDNINKKRNIKYINDCKSCKECVDEIRNGYYNLKDLNMKMIGLDIEGYKIGKYGIVSIIQICYEDIYIFDIYKCDNLYMFINYLREILECDDIIKLTHDCREDCSILYNQYNIHLKNILDTQVAYNLLFKKTKNYTNSYQISYDDLLKKYLFINNNHKIYFHKMITMDNYIYLKRPIMKELISYAIQDVIYLKPLILCIIDQFIIKQRQKDEKEEEKNEYVNEKQNNKIKDKEFDNTSNTLQKLCNISSFNNHDLYNIKEIIQDIIYHSKKYVNYQFLNSHIKDENKLQKGMIIEGMVVSCNNTKMYLKLNMRKRGVILNYLQNKYEIGDIIKAVIINFTSNDYINLGLYDENLLTLHKEKYIPTGEVLQNIQKILKKEENI
;
A
#
# COMPACT_ATOMS: atom_id res chain seq x y z
N MET A 1 -15.88 -17.73 52.92
CA MET A 1 -16.45 -17.46 51.58
C MET A 1 -16.69 -15.94 51.49
N ILE A 2 -15.80 -15.21 50.79
CA ILE A 2 -15.62 -13.72 50.77
C ILE A 2 -14.54 -13.20 51.74
N LYS A 3 -13.26 -13.29 51.33
CA LYS A 3 -12.16 -12.29 51.54
C LYS A 3 -10.77 -12.80 51.08
N TYR A 4 -10.69 -13.42 49.89
CA TYR A 4 -9.40 -13.80 49.27
C TYR A 4 -9.35 -13.51 47.76
N PHE A 5 -9.92 -12.37 47.35
CA PHE A 5 -9.77 -11.82 45.99
C PHE A 5 -9.22 -10.40 46.07
N ARG A 6 -7.96 -10.29 46.52
CA ARG A 6 -7.16 -9.07 46.30
C ARG A 6 -5.78 -9.48 45.81
N ASN A 7 -5.40 -8.88 44.68
CA ASN A 7 -4.08 -8.82 44.09
C ASN A 7 -3.60 -10.08 43.36
N ASN A 8 -4.08 -10.23 42.12
CA ASN A 8 -3.28 -10.78 41.02
C ASN A 8 -3.75 -10.14 39.69
N ILE A 9 -3.69 -8.81 39.63
CA ILE A 9 -3.54 -8.15 38.33
C ILE A 9 -2.04 -8.21 38.06
N ASN A 10 -1.61 -9.24 37.32
CA ASN A 10 -0.31 -9.23 36.65
C ASN A 10 -0.33 -8.10 35.61
N ILE A 11 -0.06 -6.88 36.08
CA ILE A 11 0.39 -5.81 35.21
C ILE A 11 1.80 -6.21 34.79
N CYS A 12 1.90 -6.95 33.68
CA CYS A 12 3.12 -6.91 32.88
C CYS A 12 3.34 -5.44 32.50
N LYS A 13 4.15 -4.74 33.30
CA LYS A 13 4.77 -3.49 32.90
C LYS A 13 5.74 -3.86 31.78
N TYR A 14 5.22 -3.97 30.55
CA TYR A 14 6.04 -4.05 29.35
C TYR A 14 7.01 -2.87 29.41
N MET A 15 8.32 -3.16 29.41
CA MET A 15 9.33 -2.12 29.42
C MET A 15 9.18 -1.36 28.09
N ARG A 16 8.86 -0.07 28.14
CA ARG A 16 8.67 0.73 26.92
C ARG A 16 9.99 1.40 26.60
N ARG A 17 10.47 1.24 25.36
CA ARG A 17 11.62 1.97 24.85
C ARG A 17 11.19 3.20 24.06
N HIS A 18 11.97 4.26 24.18
CA HIS A 18 11.70 5.55 23.54
C HIS A 18 12.65 5.76 22.37
N MET A 19 12.10 6.09 21.21
CA MET A 19 12.87 6.60 20.07
C MET A 19 12.51 8.07 19.86
N SER A 20 13.52 8.91 19.62
CA SER A 20 13.37 10.35 19.53
C SER A 20 13.86 10.90 18.19
N TYR A 21 12.96 11.59 17.49
CA TYR A 21 13.22 12.38 16.29
C TYR A 21 13.08 13.87 16.65
N GLY A 22 14.11 14.42 17.30
CA GLY A 22 14.09 15.77 17.81
C GLY A 22 13.01 15.98 18.87
N TYR A 23 11.92 16.66 18.50
CA TYR A 23 10.78 16.91 19.40
C TYR A 23 9.71 15.80 19.35
N TYR A 24 9.79 14.87 18.41
CA TYR A 24 8.81 13.81 18.23
C TYR A 24 9.31 12.49 18.85
N ASN A 25 8.56 11.96 19.82
CA ASN A 25 8.92 10.74 20.53
C ASN A 25 7.89 9.64 20.27
N ILE A 26 8.38 8.45 19.98
CA ILE A 26 7.54 7.25 19.82
C ILE A 26 7.85 6.23 20.90
N ASN A 27 6.79 5.56 21.36
CA ASN A 27 6.89 4.45 22.29
C ASN A 27 6.83 3.16 21.48
N VAL A 28 7.91 2.39 21.53
CA VAL A 28 8.02 1.13 20.79
C VAL A 28 7.75 -0.03 21.74
N ASN A 29 6.93 -0.98 21.30
CA ASN A 29 6.68 -2.23 22.01
C ASN A 29 7.89 -3.16 21.84
N GLU A 30 8.35 -3.81 22.90
CA GLU A 30 9.50 -4.73 22.86
C GLU A 30 9.33 -5.84 21.80
N LYS A 31 8.09 -6.27 21.53
CA LYS A 31 7.81 -7.31 20.52
C LYS A 31 8.16 -6.92 19.08
N ILE A 32 8.29 -5.63 18.81
CA ILE A 32 8.53 -5.10 17.46
C ILE A 32 9.80 -4.24 17.42
N GLU A 33 10.50 -4.09 18.54
CA GLU A 33 11.60 -3.14 18.70
C GLU A 33 12.74 -3.44 17.72
N HIS A 34 12.95 -4.72 17.41
CA HIS A 34 13.99 -5.20 16.50
C HIS A 34 13.78 -4.77 15.05
N TYR A 35 12.56 -4.37 14.65
CA TYR A 35 12.29 -3.82 13.32
C TYR A 35 12.64 -2.33 13.20
N PHE A 36 12.91 -1.65 14.31
CA PHE A 36 13.33 -0.26 14.33
C PHE A 36 14.85 -0.17 14.35
N ASP A 37 15.41 0.59 13.43
CA ASP A 37 16.84 0.85 13.42
C ASP A 37 17.26 1.55 14.73
N ASN A 38 18.28 1.05 15.41
CA ASN A 38 19.06 1.78 16.41
C ASN A 38 18.25 2.75 17.31
N ILE A 39 17.32 2.20 18.12
CA ILE A 39 16.34 2.96 18.94
C ILE A 39 16.95 4.06 19.81
N ASN A 40 18.19 3.87 20.26
CA ASN A 40 18.91 4.82 21.11
C ASN A 40 19.57 5.97 20.33
N LYS A 41 19.63 5.90 18.99
CA LYS A 41 20.22 6.96 18.17
C LYS A 41 19.27 8.15 18.14
N LYS A 42 19.79 9.33 18.50
CA LYS A 42 19.08 10.60 18.33
C LYS A 42 18.94 10.89 16.83
N ARG A 43 17.71 11.16 16.39
CA ARG A 43 17.37 11.54 15.03
C ARG A 43 16.84 12.95 14.99
N ASN A 44 16.85 13.56 13.81
CA ASN A 44 16.39 14.91 13.58
C ASN A 44 15.19 14.93 12.64
N ILE A 45 14.43 16.03 12.72
CA ILE A 45 13.42 16.40 11.72
C ILE A 45 13.99 17.62 11.00
N LYS A 46 14.24 17.49 9.70
CA LYS A 46 14.78 18.53 8.83
C LYS A 46 13.63 19.07 7.98
N TYR A 47 13.22 20.32 8.22
CA TYR A 47 12.25 21.02 7.38
C TYR A 47 13.02 21.81 6.32
N ILE A 48 12.74 21.54 5.04
CA ILE A 48 13.58 21.95 3.92
C ILE A 48 12.73 22.74 2.93
N ASN A 49 13.03 24.03 2.76
CA ASN A 49 12.31 24.94 1.85
C ASN A 49 13.24 25.79 0.98
N ASP A 50 14.54 25.53 0.99
CA ASP A 50 15.53 26.20 0.14
C ASP A 50 16.37 25.19 -0.65
N CYS A 51 16.81 25.59 -1.84
CA CYS A 51 17.49 24.69 -2.77
C CYS A 51 18.82 24.15 -2.26
N LYS A 52 19.52 24.91 -1.43
CA LYS A 52 20.81 24.50 -0.88
C LYS A 52 20.61 23.34 0.09
N SER A 53 19.74 23.51 1.07
CA SER A 53 19.39 22.46 2.03
C SER A 53 18.76 21.25 1.33
N CYS A 54 17.97 21.48 0.27
CA CYS A 54 17.40 20.40 -0.56
C CYS A 54 18.50 19.53 -1.17
N LYS A 55 19.48 20.14 -1.86
CA LYS A 55 20.58 19.41 -2.48
C LYS A 55 21.41 18.65 -1.44
N GLU A 56 21.77 19.31 -0.34
CA GLU A 56 22.54 18.69 0.75
C GLU A 56 21.82 17.46 1.31
N CYS A 57 20.51 17.54 1.57
CA CYS A 57 19.73 16.42 2.09
C CYS A 57 19.55 15.29 1.05
N VAL A 58 19.35 15.64 -0.22
CA VAL A 58 19.27 14.65 -1.31
C VAL A 58 20.59 13.90 -1.45
N ASP A 59 21.72 14.61 -1.43
CA ASP A 59 23.04 14.00 -1.51
C ASP A 59 23.35 13.12 -0.29
N GLU A 60 22.93 13.55 0.91
CA GLU A 60 23.03 12.75 2.14
C GLU A 60 22.31 11.41 2.00
N ILE A 61 21.06 11.41 1.50
CA ILE A 61 20.29 10.18 1.27
C ILE A 61 20.91 9.35 0.15
N ARG A 62 21.23 9.98 -0.98
CA ARG A 62 21.75 9.31 -2.19
C ARG A 62 23.09 8.65 -1.95
N ASN A 63 24.00 9.32 -1.23
CA ASN A 63 25.35 8.83 -0.94
C ASN A 63 25.45 8.13 0.43
N GLY A 64 24.36 8.10 1.21
CA GLY A 64 24.29 7.39 2.49
C GLY A 64 24.50 5.88 2.38
N TYR A 65 24.63 5.21 3.52
CA TYR A 65 24.90 3.78 3.59
C TYR A 65 23.66 2.90 3.34
N TYR A 66 23.88 1.59 3.13
CA TYR A 66 22.80 0.60 3.12
C TYR A 66 22.24 0.41 4.53
N ASN A 67 20.98 0.82 4.75
CA ASN A 67 20.32 0.64 6.05
C ASN A 67 19.76 -0.77 6.28
N LEU A 68 19.90 -1.67 5.30
CA LEU A 68 19.84 -3.12 5.46
C LEU A 68 21.15 -3.71 4.91
N LYS A 69 22.23 -3.61 5.72
CA LYS A 69 23.61 -3.94 5.31
C LYS A 69 23.76 -5.37 4.80
N ASP A 70 23.20 -6.35 5.51
CA ASP A 70 23.31 -7.77 5.14
C ASP A 70 22.60 -8.09 3.80
N LEU A 71 21.68 -7.23 3.38
CA LEU A 71 20.98 -7.35 2.10
C LEU A 71 21.58 -6.47 0.99
N ASN A 72 22.54 -5.60 1.31
CA ASN A 72 23.04 -4.53 0.43
C ASN A 72 21.91 -3.66 -0.14
N MET A 73 20.94 -3.29 0.71
CA MET A 73 19.76 -2.52 0.30
C MET A 73 19.68 -1.19 1.04
N LYS A 74 19.29 -0.15 0.29
CA LYS A 74 18.94 1.17 0.82
C LYS A 74 17.44 1.38 0.67
N MET A 75 16.77 1.67 1.78
CA MET A 75 15.34 1.92 1.82
C MET A 75 15.03 3.31 2.38
N ILE A 76 14.05 3.99 1.80
CA ILE A 76 13.49 5.23 2.34
C ILE A 76 11.97 5.10 2.46
N GLY A 77 11.40 5.49 3.60
CA GLY A 77 9.95 5.70 3.73
C GLY A 77 9.55 6.97 2.99
N LEU A 78 8.46 6.95 2.24
CA LEU A 78 7.99 8.06 1.41
C LEU A 78 6.48 8.21 1.54
N ASP A 79 6.03 9.45 1.73
CA ASP A 79 4.63 9.85 1.63
C ASP A 79 4.51 11.29 1.11
N ILE A 80 3.30 11.71 0.70
CA ILE A 80 3.04 13.02 0.12
C ILE A 80 1.76 13.63 0.70
N GLU A 81 1.84 14.88 1.14
CA GLU A 81 0.67 15.63 1.63
C GLU A 81 0.42 16.90 0.82
N GLY A 82 -0.85 17.29 0.71
CA GLY A 82 -1.24 18.39 -0.18
C GLY A 82 -2.73 18.52 -0.42
N TYR A 83 -3.07 19.22 -1.50
CA TYR A 83 -4.45 19.45 -1.90
C TYR A 83 -4.88 18.42 -2.94
N LYS A 84 -5.94 17.65 -2.63
CA LYS A 84 -6.55 16.66 -3.54
C LYS A 84 -5.50 15.78 -4.26
N ILE A 85 -4.69 15.06 -3.47
CA ILE A 85 -3.63 14.17 -3.99
C ILE A 85 -4.18 13.28 -5.13
N GLY A 86 -3.40 13.18 -6.20
CA GLY A 86 -3.75 12.53 -7.46
C GLY A 86 -3.49 13.43 -8.68
N LYS A 87 -4.03 13.03 -9.83
CA LYS A 87 -3.76 13.64 -11.16
C LYS A 87 -3.85 15.17 -11.22
N TYR A 88 -4.81 15.76 -10.50
CA TYR A 88 -5.10 17.20 -10.53
C TYR A 88 -4.77 17.93 -9.21
N GLY A 89 -4.04 17.27 -8.33
CA GLY A 89 -3.71 17.81 -7.01
C GLY A 89 -2.54 18.78 -7.02
N ILE A 90 -2.23 19.30 -5.84
CA ILE A 90 -1.04 20.11 -5.57
C ILE A 90 -0.26 19.45 -4.44
N VAL A 91 1.04 19.22 -4.65
CA VAL A 91 1.92 18.75 -3.59
C VAL A 91 2.27 19.91 -2.67
N SER A 92 2.04 19.72 -1.37
CA SER A 92 2.47 20.67 -0.34
C SER A 92 3.86 20.31 0.17
N ILE A 93 3.98 19.11 0.71
CA ILE A 93 5.19 18.57 1.32
C ILE A 93 5.39 17.12 0.87
N ILE A 94 6.65 16.73 0.72
CA ILE A 94 7.06 15.32 0.56
C ILE A 94 7.84 14.94 1.81
N GLN A 95 7.43 13.85 2.47
CA GLN A 95 8.14 13.35 3.64
C GLN A 95 8.99 12.15 3.25
N ILE A 96 10.22 12.14 3.73
CA ILE A 96 11.13 11.01 3.58
C ILE A 96 11.67 10.60 4.95
N CYS A 97 11.58 9.31 5.27
CA CYS A 97 12.24 8.72 6.43
C CYS A 97 13.40 7.84 5.95
N TYR A 98 14.63 8.23 6.28
CA TYR A 98 15.83 7.42 6.04
C TYR A 98 16.54 7.17 7.37
N GLU A 99 17.53 7.99 7.73
CA GLU A 99 18.10 8.04 9.08
C GLU A 99 17.43 9.11 9.94
N ASP A 100 17.29 10.30 9.36
CA ASP A 100 16.48 11.39 9.86
C ASP A 100 15.13 11.42 9.12
N ILE A 101 14.27 12.33 9.55
CA ILE A 101 13.04 12.67 8.81
C ILE A 101 13.30 13.96 8.04
N TYR A 102 13.02 13.93 6.75
CA TYR A 102 13.16 15.05 5.84
C TYR A 102 11.77 15.46 5.37
N ILE A 103 11.43 16.73 5.54
CA ILE A 103 10.16 17.31 5.10
C ILE A 103 10.48 18.37 4.06
N PHE A 104 10.31 18.01 2.80
CA PHE A 104 10.56 18.90 1.66
C PHE A 104 9.31 19.71 1.37
N ASP A 105 9.34 21.02 1.63
CA ASP A 105 8.26 21.97 1.35
C ASP A 105 8.28 22.38 -0.11
N ILE A 106 7.58 21.60 -0.94
CA ILE A 106 7.45 21.84 -2.38
C ILE A 106 6.66 23.12 -2.65
N TYR A 107 5.65 23.43 -1.82
CA TYR A 107 4.74 24.54 -2.06
C TYR A 107 5.33 25.92 -1.70
N LYS A 108 6.30 25.98 -0.79
CA LYS A 108 7.02 27.22 -0.42
C LYS A 108 8.53 27.12 -0.57
N CYS A 109 9.00 26.32 -1.52
CA CYS A 109 10.40 26.35 -1.90
C CYS A 109 10.77 27.66 -2.63
N ASP A 110 12.04 28.04 -2.55
CA ASP A 110 12.62 29.19 -3.24
C ASP A 110 12.69 29.01 -4.77
N ASN A 111 12.96 27.79 -5.25
CA ASN A 111 12.98 27.45 -6.67
C ASN A 111 12.48 26.01 -6.91
N LEU A 112 11.22 25.92 -7.36
CA LEU A 112 10.53 24.65 -7.60
C LEU A 112 11.24 23.76 -8.62
N TYR A 113 11.74 24.32 -9.72
CA TYR A 113 12.37 23.53 -10.78
C TYR A 113 13.62 22.80 -10.26
N MET A 114 14.47 23.52 -9.52
CA MET A 114 15.68 22.95 -8.91
C MET A 114 15.33 21.91 -7.84
N PHE A 115 14.36 22.20 -6.96
CA PHE A 115 13.88 21.25 -5.95
C PHE A 115 13.45 19.92 -6.55
N ILE A 116 12.62 19.99 -7.60
CA ILE A 116 12.10 18.83 -8.31
C ILE A 116 13.25 18.05 -8.97
N ASN A 117 14.21 18.73 -9.61
CA ASN A 117 15.37 18.08 -10.20
C ASN A 117 16.20 17.32 -9.17
N TYR A 118 16.43 17.89 -7.99
CA TYR A 118 17.16 17.20 -6.92
C TYR A 118 16.38 16.00 -6.38
N LEU A 119 15.08 16.16 -6.11
CA LEU A 119 14.25 15.04 -5.63
C LEU A 119 14.17 13.89 -6.63
N ARG A 120 14.16 14.17 -7.94
CA ARG A 120 14.23 13.13 -8.99
C ARG A 120 15.44 12.21 -8.81
N GLU A 121 16.57 12.75 -8.36
CA GLU A 121 17.80 11.97 -8.15
C GLU A 121 17.61 10.80 -7.17
N ILE A 122 16.66 10.88 -6.22
CA ILE A 122 16.38 9.79 -5.27
C ILE A 122 15.06 9.07 -5.58
N LEU A 123 14.05 9.78 -6.08
CA LEU A 123 12.74 9.19 -6.39
C LEU A 123 12.78 8.28 -7.63
N GLU A 124 13.59 8.63 -8.64
CA GLU A 124 13.74 7.84 -9.87
C GLU A 124 14.97 6.90 -9.84
N CYS A 125 15.67 6.83 -8.71
CA CYS A 125 16.84 5.97 -8.53
C CYS A 125 16.44 4.51 -8.32
N ASP A 126 16.96 3.60 -9.14
CA ASP A 126 16.69 2.17 -9.03
C ASP A 126 17.46 1.51 -7.86
N ASP A 127 18.53 2.12 -7.35
CA ASP A 127 19.32 1.61 -6.22
C ASP A 127 18.71 1.95 -4.84
N ILE A 128 17.70 2.82 -4.82
CA ILE A 128 17.00 3.23 -3.60
C ILE A 128 15.59 2.67 -3.64
N ILE A 129 15.25 1.80 -2.69
CA ILE A 129 13.90 1.28 -2.54
C ILE A 129 13.04 2.34 -1.85
N LYS A 130 11.91 2.70 -2.46
CA LYS A 130 10.91 3.58 -1.82
C LYS A 130 9.84 2.73 -1.16
N LEU A 131 9.78 2.79 0.16
CA LEU A 131 8.72 2.19 0.94
C LEU A 131 7.52 3.13 0.94
N THR A 132 6.35 2.60 0.62
CA THR A 132 5.10 3.37 0.55
C THR A 132 3.94 2.56 1.11
N HIS A 133 2.81 3.22 1.33
CA HIS A 133 1.53 2.56 1.51
C HIS A 133 0.54 3.04 0.47
N ASP A 134 0.10 2.15 -0.42
CA ASP A 134 -0.83 2.49 -1.49
C ASP A 134 -0.39 3.67 -2.39
N CYS A 135 0.80 3.57 -2.98
CA CYS A 135 1.47 4.65 -3.74
C CYS A 135 0.74 5.19 -4.98
N ARG A 136 -0.47 4.74 -5.29
CA ARG A 136 -1.17 5.03 -6.55
C ARG A 136 -1.37 6.54 -6.75
N GLU A 137 -1.95 7.22 -5.76
CA GLU A 137 -2.19 8.66 -5.88
C GLU A 137 -0.89 9.47 -5.81
N ASP A 138 0.11 9.00 -5.06
CA ASP A 138 1.44 9.63 -4.98
C ASP A 138 2.17 9.56 -6.34
N CYS A 139 2.17 8.38 -6.97
CA CYS A 139 2.71 8.21 -8.32
C CYS A 139 1.97 9.13 -9.31
N SER A 140 0.63 9.18 -9.20
CA SER A 140 -0.18 10.03 -10.07
C SER A 140 0.15 11.51 -9.94
N ILE A 141 0.24 12.05 -8.73
CA ILE A 141 0.53 13.47 -8.55
C ILE A 141 1.97 13.81 -8.96
N LEU A 142 2.95 12.97 -8.60
CA LEU A 142 4.35 13.15 -8.97
C LEU A 142 4.54 13.17 -10.49
N TYR A 143 3.90 12.24 -11.20
CA TYR A 143 3.95 12.16 -12.65
C TYR A 143 3.24 13.35 -13.30
N ASN A 144 1.99 13.63 -12.93
CA ASN A 144 1.18 14.62 -13.63
C ASN A 144 1.61 16.08 -13.34
N GLN A 145 2.15 16.35 -12.15
CA GLN A 145 2.59 17.71 -11.78
C GLN A 145 4.05 17.99 -12.12
N TYR A 146 4.91 16.97 -12.04
CA TYR A 146 6.38 17.16 -12.10
C TYR A 146 7.11 16.21 -13.05
N ASN A 147 6.38 15.35 -13.78
CA ASN A 147 6.95 14.33 -14.66
C ASN A 147 7.98 13.42 -13.95
N ILE A 148 7.76 13.17 -12.64
CA ILE A 148 8.58 12.25 -11.84
C ILE A 148 7.98 10.86 -11.95
N HIS A 149 8.81 9.88 -12.32
CA HIS A 149 8.45 8.46 -12.37
C HIS A 149 9.03 7.76 -11.16
N LEU A 150 8.21 7.54 -10.14
CA LEU A 150 8.63 6.84 -8.95
C LEU A 150 9.03 5.40 -9.30
N LYS A 151 10.29 5.03 -9.04
CA LYS A 151 10.85 3.70 -9.38
C LYS A 151 11.07 2.85 -8.15
N ASN A 152 11.38 1.56 -8.31
CA ASN A 152 11.80 0.66 -7.23
C ASN A 152 10.96 0.79 -5.94
N ILE A 153 9.64 0.65 -6.08
CA ILE A 153 8.69 0.81 -4.97
C ILE A 153 8.47 -0.53 -4.29
N LEU A 154 8.56 -0.56 -2.98
CA LEU A 154 8.17 -1.68 -2.13
C LEU A 154 6.94 -1.26 -1.31
N ASP A 155 5.75 -1.57 -1.82
CA ASP A 155 4.49 -1.07 -1.26
C ASP A 155 3.89 -2.03 -0.23
N THR A 156 3.54 -1.50 0.95
CA THR A 156 3.00 -2.30 2.08
C THR A 156 1.61 -2.87 1.81
N GLN A 157 0.77 -2.18 1.02
CA GLN A 157 -0.53 -2.68 0.60
C GLN A 157 -0.39 -3.85 -0.38
N VAL A 158 0.60 -3.79 -1.28
CA VAL A 158 0.93 -4.91 -2.18
C VAL A 158 1.46 -6.09 -1.40
N ALA A 159 2.41 -5.86 -0.48
CA ALA A 159 2.97 -6.89 0.39
C ALA A 159 1.88 -7.61 1.20
N TYR A 160 0.96 -6.84 1.79
CA TYR A 160 -0.19 -7.39 2.51
C TYR A 160 -1.08 -8.26 1.62
N ASN A 161 -1.40 -7.78 0.42
CA ASN A 161 -2.22 -8.54 -0.52
C ASN A 161 -1.53 -9.87 -0.85
N LEU A 162 -0.27 -9.85 -1.29
CA LEU A 162 0.49 -11.08 -1.58
C LEU A 162 0.53 -12.06 -0.40
N LEU A 163 0.70 -11.56 0.84
CA LEU A 163 0.69 -12.40 2.04
C LEU A 163 -0.69 -13.00 2.31
N PHE A 164 -1.74 -12.19 2.19
CA PHE A 164 -3.12 -12.60 2.44
C PHE A 164 -3.56 -13.66 1.44
N LYS A 165 -3.23 -13.45 0.16
CA LYS A 165 -3.48 -14.37 -0.97
C LYS A 165 -2.93 -15.77 -0.74
N LYS A 166 -1.74 -15.90 -0.14
CA LYS A 166 -1.13 -17.20 0.19
C LYS A 166 -1.89 -17.99 1.29
N THR A 167 -2.90 -17.40 1.93
CA THR A 167 -3.40 -17.85 3.24
C THR A 167 -4.91 -18.04 3.37
N LYS A 168 -5.72 -17.52 2.43
CA LYS A 168 -7.18 -17.64 2.48
C LYS A 168 -7.78 -17.84 1.10
N ASN A 169 -8.93 -18.52 1.07
CA ASN A 169 -9.79 -18.58 -0.12
C ASN A 169 -10.42 -17.20 -0.38
N TYR A 170 -10.30 -16.75 -1.61
CA TYR A 170 -10.37 -15.37 -2.13
C TYR A 170 -11.76 -14.71 -2.17
N THR A 171 -12.65 -14.95 -1.21
CA THR A 171 -14.05 -14.55 -1.41
C THR A 171 -14.35 -13.06 -1.18
N ASN A 172 -13.49 -12.32 -0.48
CA ASN A 172 -13.62 -10.86 -0.32
C ASN A 172 -12.23 -10.22 -0.15
N SER A 173 -11.85 -9.35 -1.09
CA SER A 173 -10.60 -8.59 -1.01
C SER A 173 -10.91 -7.10 -0.97
N TYR A 174 -10.37 -6.42 0.04
CA TYR A 174 -10.48 -4.97 0.17
C TYR A 174 -9.10 -4.39 0.45
N GLN A 175 -8.89 -3.17 -0.06
CA GLN A 175 -7.74 -2.35 0.32
C GLN A 175 -7.77 -2.12 1.84
N ILE A 176 -6.70 -2.51 2.53
CA ILE A 176 -6.52 -2.28 3.95
C ILE A 176 -5.94 -0.88 4.17
N SER A 177 -6.35 -0.19 5.24
CA SER A 177 -5.76 1.10 5.57
C SER A 177 -4.36 0.96 6.18
N TYR A 178 -3.55 2.01 6.08
CA TYR A 178 -2.24 2.07 6.72
C TYR A 178 -2.35 1.86 8.24
N ASP A 179 -3.28 2.55 8.91
CA ASP A 179 -3.48 2.43 10.36
C ASP A 179 -3.96 1.03 10.77
N ASP A 180 -4.79 0.36 9.96
CA ASP A 180 -5.16 -1.04 10.22
C ASP A 180 -3.96 -1.99 10.09
N LEU A 181 -3.05 -1.74 9.14
CA LEU A 181 -1.80 -2.50 9.02
C LEU A 181 -0.89 -2.27 10.21
N LEU A 182 -0.69 -1.01 10.62
CA LEU A 182 0.08 -0.66 11.81
C LEU A 182 -0.48 -1.32 13.06
N LYS A 183 -1.79 -1.30 13.24
CA LYS A 183 -2.46 -1.98 14.37
C LYS A 183 -2.27 -3.49 14.32
N LYS A 184 -2.37 -4.08 13.13
CA LYS A 184 -2.29 -5.53 12.93
C LYS A 184 -0.89 -6.10 13.12
N TYR A 185 0.14 -5.43 12.59
CA TYR A 185 1.50 -5.97 12.56
C TYR A 185 2.42 -5.30 13.59
N LEU A 186 2.20 -4.03 13.90
CA LEU A 186 3.03 -3.27 14.85
C LEU A 186 2.31 -2.95 16.16
N PHE A 187 1.05 -3.35 16.36
CA PHE A 187 0.27 -3.02 17.56
C PHE A 187 0.17 -1.51 17.84
N ILE A 188 0.38 -0.67 16.82
CA ILE A 188 0.30 0.79 16.92
C ILE A 188 -1.14 1.19 16.64
N ASN A 189 -1.72 2.00 17.54
CA ASN A 189 -3.06 2.51 17.39
C ASN A 189 -3.04 4.03 17.28
N ASN A 190 -3.41 4.54 16.11
CA ASN A 190 -3.41 5.95 15.77
C ASN A 190 -4.82 6.56 15.81
N ASN A 191 -5.65 6.20 16.79
CA ASN A 191 -7.00 6.74 16.93
C ASN A 191 -7.08 8.28 16.91
N HIS A 192 -6.02 8.98 17.33
CA HIS A 192 -5.93 10.45 17.23
C HIS A 192 -5.92 10.95 15.78
N LYS A 193 -5.44 10.17 14.80
CA LYS A 193 -5.45 10.51 13.37
C LYS A 193 -6.86 10.69 12.80
N ILE A 194 -7.88 10.08 13.41
CA ILE A 194 -9.29 10.25 13.02
C ILE A 194 -9.70 11.73 13.06
N TYR A 195 -9.23 12.48 14.06
CA TYR A 195 -9.50 13.92 14.15
C TYR A 195 -8.89 14.69 12.98
N PHE A 196 -7.63 14.40 12.63
CA PHE A 196 -6.95 15.04 11.52
C PHE A 196 -7.57 14.68 10.17
N HIS A 197 -8.00 13.44 9.94
CA HIS A 197 -8.77 13.08 8.74
C HIS A 197 -10.02 13.93 8.58
N LYS A 198 -10.77 14.17 9.68
CA LYS A 198 -11.95 15.05 9.65
C LYS A 198 -11.55 16.50 9.34
N MET A 199 -10.49 17.01 9.96
CA MET A 199 -10.00 18.36 9.69
C MET A 199 -9.60 18.55 8.22
N ILE A 200 -8.82 17.61 7.67
CA ILE A 200 -8.37 17.63 6.27
C ILE A 200 -9.58 17.57 5.33
N THR A 201 -10.58 16.74 5.65
CA THR A 201 -11.82 16.65 4.86
C THR A 201 -12.63 17.95 4.88
N MET A 202 -12.69 18.64 6.03
CA MET A 202 -13.41 19.91 6.18
C MET A 202 -12.69 21.08 5.50
N ASP A 203 -11.35 21.07 5.53
CA ASP A 203 -10.51 22.07 4.89
C ASP A 203 -9.44 21.39 4.02
N ASN A 204 -9.81 21.11 2.78
CA ASN A 204 -8.91 20.45 1.83
C ASN A 204 -7.65 21.29 1.51
N TYR A 205 -7.62 22.58 1.84
CA TYR A 205 -6.47 23.47 1.65
C TYR A 205 -5.55 23.55 2.88
N ILE A 206 -5.84 22.80 3.96
CA ILE A 206 -5.16 22.92 5.24
C ILE A 206 -3.64 22.74 5.12
N TYR A 207 -3.18 21.82 4.27
CA TYR A 207 -1.76 21.60 4.03
C TYR A 207 -1.10 22.70 3.21
N LEU A 208 -1.84 23.57 2.51
CA LEU A 208 -1.28 24.72 1.78
C LEU A 208 -1.09 25.96 2.67
N LYS A 209 -1.65 25.97 3.89
CA LYS A 209 -1.48 27.06 4.86
C LYS A 209 -0.06 27.06 5.43
N ARG A 210 0.46 28.24 5.75
CA ARG A 210 1.82 28.42 6.29
C ARG A 210 1.84 29.40 7.48
N PRO A 211 2.61 29.11 8.55
CA PRO A 211 3.34 27.86 8.78
C PRO A 211 2.39 26.65 8.88
N ILE A 212 2.84 25.46 8.47
CA ILE A 212 2.03 24.24 8.64
C ILE A 212 1.88 24.00 10.15
N MET A 213 0.66 23.68 10.57
CA MET A 213 0.36 23.34 11.96
C MET A 213 1.26 22.18 12.43
N LYS A 214 1.88 22.31 13.60
CA LYS A 214 2.86 21.33 14.12
C LYS A 214 2.27 19.93 14.25
N GLU A 215 0.99 19.86 14.54
CA GLU A 215 0.22 18.64 14.66
C GLU A 215 0.03 17.95 13.30
N LEU A 216 -0.12 18.70 12.20
CA LEU A 216 -0.14 18.15 10.84
C LEU A 216 1.23 17.68 10.38
N ILE A 217 2.29 18.40 10.77
CA ILE A 217 3.66 17.90 10.58
C ILE A 217 3.86 16.58 11.32
N SER A 218 3.41 16.50 12.58
CA SER A 218 3.49 15.27 13.37
C SER A 218 2.64 14.14 12.79
N TYR A 219 1.50 14.46 12.17
CA TYR A 219 0.69 13.52 11.40
C TYR A 219 1.49 12.96 10.22
N ALA A 220 2.02 13.81 9.35
CA ALA A 220 2.75 13.42 8.15
C ALA A 220 4.04 12.63 8.46
N ILE A 221 4.69 12.92 9.59
CA ILE A 221 5.82 12.14 10.10
C ILE A 221 5.41 10.67 10.36
N GLN A 222 4.23 10.44 10.94
CA GLN A 222 3.77 9.08 11.27
C GLN A 222 3.53 8.22 10.03
N ASP A 223 3.26 8.85 8.89
CA ASP A 223 3.04 8.14 7.63
C ASP A 223 4.31 7.56 7.02
N VAL A 224 5.49 8.03 7.43
CA VAL A 224 6.77 7.52 6.90
C VAL A 224 7.62 6.73 7.91
N ILE A 225 7.57 7.07 9.21
CA ILE A 225 8.48 6.45 10.21
C ILE A 225 8.23 4.97 10.44
N TYR A 226 7.00 4.50 10.25
CA TYR A 226 6.64 3.10 10.51
C TYR A 226 6.69 2.22 9.26
N LEU A 227 6.92 2.78 8.07
CA LEU A 227 6.94 2.00 6.82
C LEU A 227 8.03 0.93 6.81
N LYS A 228 9.26 1.27 7.23
CA LYS A 228 10.36 0.30 7.32
C LYS A 228 10.07 -0.80 8.35
N PRO A 229 9.73 -0.49 9.61
CA PRO A 229 9.35 -1.52 10.57
C PRO A 229 8.17 -2.39 10.09
N LEU A 230 7.17 -1.78 9.45
CA LEU A 230 5.98 -2.47 8.98
C LEU A 230 6.32 -3.47 7.87
N ILE A 231 7.10 -3.06 6.86
CA ILE A 231 7.43 -3.95 5.75
C ILE A 231 8.29 -5.13 6.20
N LEU A 232 9.26 -4.89 7.10
CA LEU A 232 10.09 -5.95 7.67
C LEU A 232 9.23 -6.96 8.45
N CYS A 233 8.28 -6.46 9.26
CA CYS A 233 7.35 -7.32 9.97
C CYS A 233 6.49 -8.16 9.01
N ILE A 234 6.00 -7.57 7.91
CA ILE A 234 5.23 -8.31 6.90
C ILE A 234 6.09 -9.38 6.22
N ILE A 235 7.35 -9.09 5.89
CA ILE A 235 8.31 -10.04 5.31
C ILE A 235 8.55 -11.23 6.26
N ASP A 236 8.75 -10.99 7.55
CA ASP A 236 8.89 -12.07 8.54
C ASP A 236 7.66 -12.99 8.57
N GLN A 237 6.47 -12.44 8.35
CA GLN A 237 5.24 -13.23 8.25
C GLN A 237 5.18 -14.10 6.99
N PHE A 238 5.84 -13.72 5.89
CA PHE A 238 6.02 -14.60 4.74
C PHE A 238 6.91 -15.79 5.10
N ILE A 239 8.05 -15.53 5.74
CA ILE A 239 9.04 -16.56 6.10
C ILE A 239 8.44 -17.57 7.08
N ILE A 240 7.80 -17.09 8.15
CA ILE A 240 7.13 -17.95 9.14
C ILE A 240 6.12 -18.88 8.46
N LYS A 241 5.35 -18.36 7.51
CA LYS A 241 4.33 -19.15 6.81
C LYS A 241 4.90 -20.12 5.79
N GLN A 242 6.04 -19.80 5.18
CA GLN A 242 6.74 -20.72 4.29
C GLN A 242 7.25 -21.92 5.10
N ARG A 243 7.95 -21.68 6.21
CA ARG A 243 8.43 -22.74 7.10
C ARG A 243 7.30 -23.64 7.61
N GLN A 244 6.18 -23.05 8.04
CA GLN A 244 5.01 -23.82 8.47
C GLN A 244 4.37 -24.67 7.36
N LYS A 245 4.59 -24.35 6.09
CA LYS A 245 4.15 -25.20 4.97
C LYS A 245 5.15 -26.32 4.74
N ASP A 246 6.44 -26.00 4.73
CA ASP A 246 7.53 -26.96 4.53
C ASP A 246 7.50 -28.05 5.62
N GLU A 247 7.36 -27.67 6.90
CA GLU A 247 7.22 -28.59 8.04
C GLU A 247 6.01 -29.53 7.87
N LYS A 248 4.87 -29.02 7.40
CA LYS A 248 3.66 -29.83 7.17
C LYS A 248 3.78 -30.77 5.97
N GLU A 249 4.61 -30.42 4.98
CA GLU A 249 4.89 -31.28 3.84
C GLU A 249 5.88 -32.39 4.22
N GLU A 250 6.89 -32.07 5.03
CA GLU A 250 7.82 -33.06 5.61
C GLU A 250 7.08 -34.08 6.50
N GLU A 251 6.23 -33.62 7.43
CA GLU A 251 5.39 -34.51 8.25
C GLU A 251 4.55 -35.45 7.36
N LYS A 252 3.89 -34.93 6.33
CA LYS A 252 3.09 -35.76 5.40
C LYS A 252 3.93 -36.78 4.66
N ASN A 253 5.13 -36.41 4.23
CA ASN A 253 6.03 -37.32 3.52
C ASN A 253 6.56 -38.41 4.46
N GLU A 254 6.87 -38.09 5.72
CA GLU A 254 7.22 -39.08 6.74
C GLU A 254 6.06 -40.04 7.02
N TYR A 255 4.83 -39.56 7.22
CA TYR A 255 3.65 -40.41 7.40
C TYR A 255 3.37 -41.34 6.20
N VAL A 256 3.63 -40.87 4.97
CA VAL A 256 3.48 -41.71 3.76
C VAL A 256 4.59 -42.75 3.66
N ASN A 257 5.83 -42.38 4.00
CA ASN A 257 6.97 -43.30 4.02
C ASN A 257 6.87 -44.35 5.13
N GLU A 258 6.34 -44.01 6.31
CA GLU A 258 6.07 -44.96 7.39
C GLU A 258 4.98 -45.96 7.00
N LYS A 259 3.93 -45.52 6.30
CA LYS A 259 2.90 -46.43 5.75
C LYS A 259 3.43 -47.36 4.65
N GLN A 260 4.47 -46.95 3.92
CA GLN A 260 5.13 -47.80 2.92
C GLN A 260 6.17 -48.75 3.52
N ASN A 261 6.75 -48.42 4.67
CA ASN A 261 7.83 -49.18 5.31
C ASN A 261 7.43 -49.89 6.62
N ASN A 262 6.24 -50.51 6.69
CA ASN A 262 5.75 -51.24 7.86
C ASN A 262 6.84 -52.10 8.57
N LYS A 263 7.51 -51.50 9.55
CA LYS A 263 8.17 -52.11 10.69
C LYS A 263 7.90 -51.19 11.87
N ILE A 264 6.90 -51.61 12.65
CA ILE A 264 6.50 -51.02 13.92
C ILE A 264 7.75 -50.88 14.80
N LYS A 265 8.06 -49.66 15.22
CA LYS A 265 8.80 -49.41 16.46
C LYS A 265 8.18 -48.21 17.16
N ASP A 266 7.60 -48.50 18.32
CA ASP A 266 7.19 -47.51 19.31
C ASP A 266 8.35 -46.58 19.63
N LYS A 267 8.12 -45.26 19.52
CA LYS A 267 9.00 -44.27 20.16
C LYS A 267 8.20 -43.16 20.82
N GLU A 268 8.61 -42.90 22.05
CA GLU A 268 8.11 -41.93 23.00
C GLU A 268 8.14 -40.51 22.43
N PHE A 269 7.08 -39.76 22.73
CA PHE A 269 6.87 -38.38 22.31
C PHE A 269 7.74 -37.46 23.16
N ASP A 270 8.93 -37.11 22.67
CA ASP A 270 9.78 -36.10 23.29
C ASP A 270 9.30 -34.70 22.89
N ASN A 271 8.68 -34.02 23.85
CA ASN A 271 8.22 -32.64 23.75
C ASN A 271 9.41 -31.67 23.59
N THR A 272 9.84 -31.41 22.37
CA THR A 272 10.75 -30.31 22.03
C THR A 272 10.01 -29.17 21.32
N SER A 273 8.99 -28.61 21.99
CA SER A 273 8.22 -27.44 21.54
C SER A 273 8.89 -26.09 21.91
N ASN A 274 10.23 -25.99 21.94
CA ASN A 274 10.91 -24.77 22.42
C ASN A 274 11.85 -24.07 21.41
N THR A 275 11.81 -24.44 20.13
CA THR A 275 12.72 -23.86 19.12
C THR A 275 12.16 -22.62 18.39
N LEU A 276 10.89 -22.28 18.61
CA LEU A 276 10.22 -21.14 17.95
C LEU A 276 10.56 -19.75 18.52
N GLN A 277 11.37 -19.69 19.59
CA GLN A 277 11.59 -18.44 20.35
C GLN A 277 12.91 -17.72 20.03
N LYS A 278 13.68 -18.16 19.03
CA LYS A 278 15.10 -17.75 18.87
C LYS A 278 15.50 -17.13 17.52
N LEU A 279 14.58 -16.61 16.74
CA LEU A 279 14.88 -16.06 15.41
C LEU A 279 14.32 -14.64 15.25
N CYS A 280 14.95 -13.65 15.89
CA CYS A 280 14.44 -12.27 15.88
C CYS A 280 15.54 -11.20 15.82
N ASN A 281 16.63 -11.44 15.09
CA ASN A 281 17.55 -10.37 14.69
C ASN A 281 17.93 -10.58 13.24
N ILE A 282 17.83 -9.53 12.41
CA ILE A 282 18.30 -9.59 11.01
C ILE A 282 19.79 -10.00 10.95
N SER A 283 20.55 -9.73 12.01
CA SER A 283 21.95 -10.13 12.19
C SER A 283 22.17 -11.62 12.54
N SER A 284 21.12 -12.46 12.62
CA SER A 284 21.23 -13.90 12.89
C SER A 284 20.70 -14.80 11.77
N PHE A 285 20.35 -14.24 10.61
CA PHE A 285 19.88 -15.04 9.48
C PHE A 285 21.03 -15.80 8.83
N ASN A 286 20.80 -17.07 8.54
CA ASN A 286 21.71 -17.85 7.70
C ASN A 286 21.62 -17.36 6.22
N ASN A 287 22.54 -17.79 5.37
CA ASN A 287 22.58 -17.36 3.95
C ASN A 287 21.27 -17.68 3.20
N HIS A 288 20.57 -18.75 3.58
CA HIS A 288 19.31 -19.15 2.96
C HIS A 288 18.15 -18.20 3.30
N ASP A 289 18.05 -17.77 4.56
CA ASP A 289 17.04 -16.81 5.00
C ASP A 289 17.24 -15.44 4.35
N LEU A 290 18.50 -15.00 4.23
CA LEU A 290 18.85 -13.76 3.51
C LEU A 290 18.44 -13.82 2.03
N TYR A 291 18.63 -14.97 1.38
CA TYR A 291 18.21 -15.19 0.00
C TYR A 291 16.68 -15.10 -0.14
N ASN A 292 15.94 -15.79 0.72
CA ASN A 292 14.47 -15.76 0.71
C ASN A 292 13.92 -14.35 0.96
N ILE A 293 14.52 -13.59 1.87
CA ILE A 293 14.15 -12.19 2.12
C ILE A 293 14.31 -11.36 0.84
N LYS A 294 15.43 -11.51 0.12
CA LYS A 294 15.65 -10.80 -1.15
C LYS A 294 14.61 -11.17 -2.20
N GLU A 295 14.29 -12.45 -2.35
CA GLU A 295 13.25 -12.88 -3.30
C GLU A 295 11.88 -12.31 -2.95
N ILE A 296 11.48 -12.34 -1.67
CA ILE A 296 10.20 -11.76 -1.22
C ILE A 296 10.16 -10.25 -1.52
N ILE A 297 11.23 -9.51 -1.23
CA ILE A 297 11.33 -8.08 -1.52
C ILE A 297 11.18 -7.83 -3.03
N GLN A 298 11.89 -8.60 -3.87
CA GLN A 298 11.82 -8.45 -5.33
C GLN A 298 10.42 -8.80 -5.89
N ASP A 299 9.76 -9.82 -5.34
CA ASP A 299 8.39 -10.19 -5.71
C ASP A 299 7.40 -9.06 -5.39
N ILE A 300 7.51 -8.45 -4.20
CA ILE A 300 6.68 -7.30 -3.83
C ILE A 300 6.98 -6.09 -4.73
N ILE A 301 8.24 -5.80 -5.02
CA ILE A 301 8.62 -4.70 -5.94
C ILE A 301 8.04 -4.95 -7.33
N TYR A 302 8.18 -6.17 -7.85
CA TYR A 302 7.63 -6.56 -9.14
C TYR A 302 6.11 -6.32 -9.20
N HIS A 303 5.37 -6.76 -8.19
CA HIS A 303 3.92 -6.56 -8.12
C HIS A 303 3.53 -5.10 -7.87
N SER A 304 4.37 -4.30 -7.21
CA SER A 304 4.15 -2.87 -6.96
C SER A 304 4.18 -2.03 -8.25
N LYS A 305 4.83 -2.50 -9.32
CA LYS A 305 4.80 -1.86 -10.64
C LYS A 305 3.38 -1.66 -11.18
N LYS A 306 2.44 -2.56 -10.85
CA LYS A 306 1.02 -2.40 -11.22
C LYS A 306 0.44 -1.11 -10.64
N TYR A 307 0.81 -0.74 -9.40
CA TYR A 307 0.30 0.47 -8.75
C TYR A 307 0.91 1.73 -9.37
N VAL A 308 2.16 1.70 -9.81
CA VAL A 308 2.80 2.82 -10.54
C VAL A 308 2.05 3.12 -11.83
N ASN A 309 1.60 2.09 -12.56
CA ASN A 309 0.82 2.27 -13.78
C ASN A 309 -0.49 3.05 -13.57
N TYR A 310 -0.94 3.20 -12.31
CA TYR A 310 -2.09 4.04 -11.98
C TYR A 310 -1.99 5.45 -12.56
N GLN A 311 -0.78 6.02 -12.57
CA GLN A 311 -0.54 7.39 -13.02
C GLN A 311 -0.93 7.65 -14.48
N PHE A 312 -1.02 6.60 -15.31
CA PHE A 312 -1.33 6.69 -16.75
C PHE A 312 -2.81 6.49 -17.08
N LEU A 313 -3.62 5.98 -16.13
CA LEU A 313 -5.03 5.68 -16.40
C LEU A 313 -5.76 6.93 -16.89
N ASN A 314 -6.56 6.75 -17.94
CA ASN A 314 -7.44 7.78 -18.49
C ASN A 314 -6.69 9.11 -18.80
N SER A 315 -5.40 9.04 -19.13
CA SER A 315 -4.58 10.20 -19.47
C SER A 315 -5.11 10.99 -20.69
N HIS A 316 -5.76 10.30 -21.62
CA HIS A 316 -6.43 10.89 -22.78
C HIS A 316 -7.65 11.76 -22.40
N ILE A 317 -8.25 11.54 -21.23
CA ILE A 317 -9.37 12.36 -20.72
C ILE A 317 -8.79 13.57 -19.98
N LYS A 318 -8.84 14.73 -20.65
CA LYS A 318 -8.36 16.01 -20.11
C LYS A 318 -9.42 16.76 -19.29
N ASP A 319 -10.70 16.54 -19.61
CA ASP A 319 -11.83 17.21 -18.97
C ASP A 319 -12.90 16.17 -18.61
N GLU A 320 -13.11 15.96 -17.32
CA GLU A 320 -14.08 14.97 -16.82
C GLU A 320 -15.53 15.35 -17.10
N ASN A 321 -15.81 16.63 -17.40
CA ASN A 321 -17.15 17.08 -17.77
C ASN A 321 -17.56 16.58 -19.15
N LYS A 322 -16.61 16.10 -19.96
CA LYS A 322 -16.85 15.50 -21.27
C LYS A 322 -17.13 14.00 -21.19
N LEU A 323 -17.12 13.41 -20.00
CA LEU A 323 -17.51 12.01 -19.83
C LEU A 323 -18.98 11.82 -20.22
N GLN A 324 -19.24 10.79 -21.03
CA GLN A 324 -20.56 10.44 -21.52
C GLN A 324 -20.83 8.95 -21.35
N LYS A 325 -22.10 8.58 -21.29
CA LYS A 325 -22.54 7.18 -21.33
C LYS A 325 -22.00 6.52 -22.62
N GLY A 326 -21.53 5.29 -22.50
CA GLY A 326 -20.95 4.53 -23.60
C GLY A 326 -19.45 4.73 -23.81
N MET A 327 -18.83 5.73 -23.18
CA MET A 327 -17.37 5.87 -23.23
C MET A 327 -16.69 4.70 -22.52
N ILE A 328 -15.58 4.24 -23.10
CA ILE A 328 -14.70 3.24 -22.51
C ILE A 328 -13.64 3.97 -21.70
N ILE A 329 -13.49 3.58 -20.44
CA ILE A 329 -12.47 4.07 -19.52
C ILE A 329 -11.74 2.90 -18.89
N GLU A 330 -10.58 3.18 -18.34
CA GLU A 330 -9.84 2.21 -17.54
C GLU A 330 -10.10 2.45 -16.05
N GLY A 331 -10.11 1.38 -15.26
CA GLY A 331 -10.20 1.47 -13.82
C GLY A 331 -9.33 0.44 -13.14
N MET A 332 -8.67 0.83 -12.05
CA MET A 332 -7.90 -0.08 -11.23
C MET A 332 -8.74 -0.59 -10.06
N VAL A 333 -8.82 -1.91 -9.91
CA VAL A 333 -9.58 -2.58 -8.85
C VAL A 333 -8.99 -2.27 -7.48
N VAL A 334 -9.83 -1.77 -6.56
CA VAL A 334 -9.41 -1.43 -5.19
C VAL A 334 -10.20 -2.17 -4.11
N SER A 335 -11.38 -2.68 -4.45
CA SER A 335 -12.19 -3.50 -3.56
C SER A 335 -13.15 -4.36 -4.36
N CYS A 336 -13.29 -5.61 -3.95
CA CYS A 336 -14.17 -6.61 -4.53
C CYS A 336 -14.94 -7.32 -3.42
N ASN A 337 -16.27 -7.24 -3.48
CA ASN A 337 -17.17 -8.09 -2.70
C ASN A 337 -18.15 -8.83 -3.62
N ASN A 338 -18.97 -9.72 -3.07
CA ASN A 338 -19.87 -10.58 -3.85
C ASN A 338 -20.79 -9.86 -4.86
N THR A 339 -21.08 -8.56 -4.70
CA THR A 339 -22.02 -7.82 -5.55
C THR A 339 -21.41 -6.61 -6.26
N LYS A 340 -20.33 -6.04 -5.73
CA LYS A 340 -19.74 -4.78 -6.18
C LYS A 340 -18.22 -4.88 -6.28
N MET A 341 -17.71 -4.33 -7.36
CA MET A 341 -16.30 -4.07 -7.56
C MET A 341 -16.08 -2.57 -7.68
N TYR A 342 -15.18 -2.02 -6.86
CA TYR A 342 -14.85 -0.60 -6.83
C TYR A 342 -13.54 -0.35 -7.55
N LEU A 343 -13.53 0.68 -8.39
CA LEU A 343 -12.39 1.07 -9.20
C LEU A 343 -11.92 2.48 -8.86
N LYS A 344 -10.61 2.66 -8.73
CA LYS A 344 -9.98 3.99 -8.84
C LYS A 344 -9.75 4.29 -10.32
N LEU A 345 -10.10 5.49 -10.77
CA LEU A 345 -10.08 5.86 -12.20
C LEU A 345 -8.93 6.82 -12.56
N ASN A 346 -8.11 7.23 -11.59
CA ASN A 346 -7.15 8.33 -11.74
C ASN A 346 -7.80 9.65 -12.18
N MET A 347 -8.96 9.90 -11.59
CA MET A 347 -9.88 11.01 -11.84
C MET A 347 -10.51 11.42 -10.51
N ARG A 348 -11.23 12.54 -10.46
CA ARG A 348 -11.95 12.96 -9.24
C ARG A 348 -13.09 12.00 -8.88
N LYS A 349 -13.55 11.20 -9.85
CA LYS A 349 -14.59 10.19 -9.70
C LYS A 349 -14.01 8.78 -9.52
N ARG A 350 -14.79 7.91 -8.89
CA ARG A 350 -14.54 6.48 -8.70
C ARG A 350 -15.52 5.66 -9.53
N GLY A 351 -15.12 4.45 -9.91
CA GLY A 351 -15.96 3.51 -10.64
C GLY A 351 -16.61 2.48 -9.73
N VAL A 352 -17.83 2.04 -10.06
CA VAL A 352 -18.45 0.86 -9.45
C VAL A 352 -18.99 -0.04 -10.56
N ILE A 353 -18.60 -1.30 -10.53
CA ILE A 353 -19.18 -2.34 -11.38
C ILE A 353 -20.06 -3.23 -10.50
N LEU A 354 -21.29 -3.47 -10.96
CA LEU A 354 -22.22 -4.43 -10.37
C LEU A 354 -22.14 -5.76 -11.12
N ASN A 355 -22.41 -6.87 -10.43
CA ASN A 355 -22.61 -8.20 -11.02
C ASN A 355 -21.46 -8.67 -11.93
N TYR A 356 -20.32 -9.00 -11.34
CA TYR A 356 -19.13 -9.51 -12.02
C TYR A 356 -18.82 -10.95 -11.60
N LEU A 357 -17.99 -11.66 -12.39
CA LEU A 357 -17.57 -13.02 -12.06
C LEU A 357 -16.62 -13.01 -10.85
N GLN A 358 -17.02 -13.70 -9.78
CA GLN A 358 -16.23 -13.82 -8.56
C GLN A 358 -14.88 -14.48 -8.83
N ASN A 359 -13.86 -14.11 -8.05
CA ASN A 359 -12.49 -14.62 -8.12
C ASN A 359 -11.74 -14.37 -9.45
N LYS A 360 -12.32 -13.64 -10.40
CA LYS A 360 -11.67 -13.29 -11.67
C LYS A 360 -10.72 -12.10 -11.55
N TYR A 361 -10.98 -11.20 -10.61
CA TYR A 361 -10.26 -9.93 -10.47
C TYR A 361 -9.62 -9.80 -9.09
N GLU A 362 -8.47 -9.17 -9.07
CA GLU A 362 -7.70 -8.92 -7.86
C GLU A 362 -7.46 -7.43 -7.66
N ILE A 363 -7.19 -7.03 -6.41
CA ILE A 363 -6.78 -5.66 -6.12
C ILE A 363 -5.51 -5.32 -6.91
N GLY A 364 -5.54 -4.19 -7.62
CA GLY A 364 -4.46 -3.72 -8.48
C GLY A 364 -4.61 -4.09 -9.95
N ASP A 365 -5.58 -4.93 -10.32
CA ASP A 365 -5.86 -5.19 -11.72
C ASP A 365 -6.43 -3.95 -12.40
N ILE A 366 -5.96 -3.67 -13.63
CA ILE A 366 -6.49 -2.63 -14.49
C ILE A 366 -7.46 -3.28 -15.47
N ILE A 367 -8.69 -2.77 -15.50
CA ILE A 367 -9.74 -3.29 -16.38
C ILE A 367 -10.31 -2.16 -17.24
N LYS A 368 -10.71 -2.50 -18.46
CA LYS A 368 -11.53 -1.62 -19.30
C LYS A 368 -12.99 -1.75 -18.89
N ALA A 369 -13.68 -0.62 -18.84
CA ALA A 369 -15.08 -0.55 -18.43
C ALA A 369 -15.83 0.51 -19.24
N VAL A 370 -17.12 0.29 -19.46
CA VAL A 370 -18.01 1.22 -20.17
C VAL A 370 -18.81 2.01 -19.16
N ILE A 371 -18.95 3.33 -19.37
CA ILE A 371 -19.82 4.17 -18.56
C ILE A 371 -21.29 3.83 -18.83
N ILE A 372 -22.00 3.31 -17.82
CA ILE A 372 -23.43 2.97 -17.92
C ILE A 372 -24.29 4.18 -17.54
N ASN A 373 -24.00 4.81 -16.40
CA ASN A 373 -24.67 6.02 -15.95
C ASN A 373 -23.82 6.75 -14.90
N PHE A 374 -24.18 7.99 -14.64
CA PHE A 374 -23.59 8.82 -13.59
C PHE A 374 -24.48 8.78 -12.35
N THR A 375 -23.86 8.83 -11.18
CA THR A 375 -24.58 9.05 -9.92
C THR A 375 -24.42 10.49 -9.47
N SER A 376 -25.24 10.93 -8.51
CA SER A 376 -25.12 12.25 -7.88
C SER A 376 -23.86 12.40 -7.00
N ASN A 377 -23.21 11.29 -6.67
CA ASN A 377 -22.03 11.26 -5.80
C ASN A 377 -20.76 11.13 -6.65
N ASP A 378 -19.60 10.98 -6.00
CA ASP A 378 -18.31 10.79 -6.68
C ASP A 378 -18.15 9.43 -7.40
N TYR A 379 -19.25 8.70 -7.62
CA TYR A 379 -19.24 7.38 -8.26
C TYR A 379 -19.87 7.41 -9.66
N ILE A 380 -19.28 6.64 -10.57
CA ILE A 380 -19.81 6.32 -11.90
C ILE A 380 -20.15 4.83 -11.90
N ASN A 381 -21.35 4.45 -12.34
CA ASN A 381 -21.61 3.03 -12.54
C ASN A 381 -21.08 2.60 -13.91
N LEU A 382 -20.36 1.51 -13.88
CA LEU A 382 -19.60 0.98 -14.99
C LEU A 382 -20.05 -0.44 -15.29
N GLY A 383 -19.93 -0.82 -16.56
CA GLY A 383 -20.06 -2.19 -17.03
C GLY A 383 -18.69 -2.74 -17.42
N LEU A 384 -18.46 -4.04 -17.24
CA LEU A 384 -17.27 -4.67 -17.79
C LEU A 384 -17.27 -4.54 -19.31
N TYR A 385 -16.16 -4.05 -19.87
CA TYR A 385 -15.99 -4.04 -21.32
C TYR A 385 -15.42 -5.38 -21.76
N ASP A 386 -16.10 -6.03 -22.72
CA ASP A 386 -15.64 -7.26 -23.36
C ASP A 386 -15.49 -7.02 -24.86
N GLU A 387 -14.24 -7.08 -25.36
CA GLU A 387 -13.94 -6.91 -26.78
C GLU A 387 -14.54 -8.05 -27.62
N ASN A 388 -14.74 -9.24 -27.05
CA ASN A 388 -15.26 -10.42 -27.77
C ASN A 388 -16.76 -10.33 -28.08
N LEU A 389 -17.51 -9.55 -27.30
CA LEU A 389 -18.91 -9.26 -27.59
C LEU A 389 -19.07 -8.43 -28.88
N LEU A 390 -18.06 -7.65 -29.27
CA LEU A 390 -18.06 -6.87 -30.53
C LEU A 390 -17.61 -7.70 -31.74
N THR A 391 -16.74 -8.71 -31.56
CA THR A 391 -16.35 -9.62 -32.65
C THR A 391 -17.44 -10.63 -32.98
N LEU A 392 -18.21 -11.14 -31.99
CA LEU A 392 -19.38 -11.99 -32.25
C LEU A 392 -20.49 -11.28 -33.05
N HIS A 393 -20.61 -9.95 -32.93
CA HIS A 393 -21.62 -9.17 -33.66
C HIS A 393 -21.20 -8.75 -35.07
N LYS A 394 -19.94 -8.96 -35.47
CA LYS A 394 -19.46 -8.69 -36.84
C LYS A 394 -19.65 -9.88 -37.79
N GLU A 395 -19.71 -11.10 -37.26
CA GLU A 395 -19.96 -12.30 -38.05
C GLU A 395 -21.32 -12.92 -37.67
N LYS A 396 -22.31 -12.72 -38.56
CA LYS A 396 -23.73 -13.12 -38.44
C LYS A 396 -24.61 -12.21 -37.59
N TYR A 397 -25.01 -11.08 -38.17
CA TYR A 397 -26.28 -10.45 -37.82
C TYR A 397 -27.11 -10.20 -39.08
N ILE A 398 -28.07 -11.10 -39.35
CA ILE A 398 -29.25 -10.82 -40.17
C ILE A 398 -30.38 -10.62 -39.15
N PRO A 399 -30.91 -9.40 -38.96
CA PRO A 399 -31.92 -9.16 -37.95
C PRO A 399 -33.24 -9.84 -38.34
N THR A 400 -33.80 -10.68 -37.48
CA THR A 400 -35.20 -11.10 -37.59
C THR A 400 -36.13 -9.99 -37.06
N GLY A 401 -37.29 -9.82 -37.73
CA GLY A 401 -38.19 -8.68 -37.57
C GLY A 401 -38.73 -8.40 -36.16
N GLU A 402 -38.63 -9.36 -35.23
CA GLU A 402 -39.05 -9.19 -33.83
C GLU A 402 -38.14 -8.27 -33.02
N VAL A 403 -36.83 -8.19 -33.35
CA VAL A 403 -35.88 -7.32 -32.62
C VAL A 403 -36.08 -5.85 -32.99
N LEU A 404 -36.42 -5.56 -34.25
CA LEU A 404 -36.73 -4.20 -34.72
C LEU A 404 -38.00 -3.64 -34.07
N GLN A 405 -39.01 -4.48 -33.81
CA GLN A 405 -40.23 -4.06 -33.12
C GLN A 405 -40.00 -3.74 -31.63
N ASN A 406 -39.06 -4.43 -30.97
CA ASN A 406 -38.73 -4.15 -29.57
C ASN A 406 -37.88 -2.88 -29.41
N ILE A 407 -36.99 -2.58 -30.36
CA ILE A 407 -36.21 -1.33 -30.35
C ILE A 407 -37.13 -0.12 -30.62
N GLN A 408 -38.09 -0.22 -31.54
CA GLN A 408 -39.06 0.87 -31.78
C GLN A 408 -40.03 1.12 -30.62
N LYS A 409 -40.36 0.10 -29.81
CA LYS A 409 -41.18 0.27 -28.59
C LYS A 409 -40.42 0.96 -27.46
N ILE A 410 -39.10 0.82 -27.40
CA ILE A 410 -38.25 1.49 -26.40
C ILE A 410 -38.08 2.97 -26.76
N LEU A 411 -37.87 3.29 -28.05
CA LEU A 411 -37.66 4.66 -28.51
C LEU A 411 -38.93 5.54 -28.42
N LYS A 412 -40.13 4.98 -28.59
CA LYS A 412 -41.39 5.75 -28.47
C LYS A 412 -41.76 6.15 -27.04
N LYS A 413 -41.07 5.65 -26.01
CA LYS A 413 -41.33 6.01 -24.60
C LYS A 413 -40.49 7.18 -24.09
N GLU A 414 -39.51 7.66 -24.86
CA GLU A 414 -38.63 8.78 -24.47
C GLU A 414 -39.10 10.15 -25.00
N GLU A 415 -40.18 10.23 -25.78
CA GLU A 415 -40.73 11.52 -26.26
C GLU A 415 -41.80 12.15 -25.34
N ASN A 416 -42.09 11.59 -24.16
CA ASN A 416 -43.13 12.11 -23.24
C ASN A 416 -42.72 12.11 -21.75
N ILE A 417 -41.51 12.56 -21.42
CA ILE A 417 -41.15 13.03 -20.06
C ILE A 417 -40.31 14.29 -20.17
#